data_AF-A0A2E5YU64-F1
#
_entry.id   AF-A0A2E5YU64-F1
#
_cell.length_a   1.000
_cell.length_b   1.000
_cell.length_c   1.000
_cell.angle_alpha   90.00
_cell.angle_beta   90.00
_cell.angle_gamma   90.00
#
_symmetry.space_group_name_H-M   'P 1'
#
loop_
_entity.id
_entity.type
_entity.pdbx_description
1 polymer ?
#
loop_
_entity_poly.entity_id
_entity_poly.type
_entity_poly.pdbx_seq_one_letter_code
_entity_poly.pdbx_strand_id
1 'polypeptide(L)'
;DRMVLRGLDDSKRVRRTLRESLAMEIREIAIGVGIGEVTPEEIDQYGIYHAALEAMRRSVASLARTTEVGHLLVDARTVPGVDLPQTSIIRGDQKDASIAAASIVAKVHRDAQMVTLGRRYPAYGFDRHMGYGTAEHMAALEREGPCPIHRRSFAPVEKAERRVGRESSAHA
;
A
#
# COMPACT_ATOMS: atom_id res chain seq x y z
N ASP A 1 -0.15 -3.36 -32.37
CA ASP A 1 1.05 -3.37 -31.54
C ASP A 1 0.76 -3.92 -30.15
N ARG A 2 1.43 -5.01 -29.75
CA ARG A 2 1.43 -5.42 -28.33
C ARG A 2 2.40 -4.49 -27.63
N MET A 3 1.87 -3.57 -26.83
CA MET A 3 2.67 -2.73 -25.96
C MET A 3 3.28 -3.62 -24.87
N VAL A 4 4.52 -4.05 -25.07
CA VAL A 4 5.25 -4.91 -24.14
C VAL A 4 6.08 -4.03 -23.22
N LEU A 5 5.58 -3.83 -21.99
CA LEU A 5 6.37 -3.27 -20.90
C LEU A 5 7.50 -4.26 -20.55
N ARG A 6 8.71 -4.01 -21.06
CA ARG A 6 9.86 -4.92 -20.86
C ARG A 6 10.22 -4.95 -19.38
N GLY A 7 10.27 -6.16 -18.80
CA GLY A 7 10.60 -6.35 -17.39
C GLY A 7 9.45 -6.16 -16.43
N LEU A 8 8.20 -6.06 -16.93
CA LEU A 8 7.00 -6.12 -16.10
C LEU A 8 6.90 -7.50 -15.44
N ASP A 9 6.82 -7.51 -14.11
CA ASP A 9 6.64 -8.68 -13.24
C ASP A 9 6.03 -8.19 -11.91
N ASP A 10 5.75 -9.09 -10.97
CA ASP A 10 5.37 -8.74 -9.59
C ASP A 10 6.30 -7.66 -9.04
N SER A 11 5.71 -6.57 -8.56
CA SER A 11 6.41 -5.42 -8.00
C SER A 11 7.56 -5.78 -7.05
N LYS A 12 7.43 -6.86 -6.26
CA LYS A 12 8.45 -7.33 -5.29
C LYS A 12 9.66 -7.96 -5.96
N ARG A 13 9.49 -8.50 -7.17
CA ARG A 13 10.56 -9.12 -8.00
C ARG A 13 11.29 -8.08 -8.85
N VAL A 14 10.68 -6.91 -9.07
CA VAL A 14 11.27 -5.80 -9.81
C VAL A 14 12.09 -4.90 -8.87
N ARG A 15 13.33 -4.57 -9.26
CA ARG A 15 14.20 -3.64 -8.52
C ARG A 15 13.59 -2.23 -8.47
N ARG A 16 13.86 -1.48 -7.40
CA ARG A 16 13.26 -0.15 -7.16
C ARG A 16 13.37 0.80 -8.36
N THR A 17 14.57 0.97 -8.92
CA THR A 17 14.81 1.88 -10.04
C THR A 17 13.99 1.51 -11.28
N LEU A 18 13.99 0.23 -11.65
CA LEU A 18 13.18 -0.27 -12.75
C LEU A 18 11.68 -0.14 -12.45
N ARG A 19 11.26 -0.36 -11.21
CA ARG A 19 9.86 -0.22 -10.78
C ARG A 19 9.38 1.23 -10.92
N GLU A 20 10.20 2.20 -10.55
CA GLU A 20 9.92 3.63 -10.72
C GLU A 20 9.80 4.00 -12.21
N SER A 21 10.72 3.51 -13.06
CA SER A 21 10.64 3.68 -14.52
C SER A 21 9.36 3.06 -15.11
N LEU A 22 9.06 1.81 -14.77
CA LEU A 22 7.84 1.12 -15.22
C LEU A 22 6.58 1.85 -14.76
N ALA A 23 6.56 2.39 -13.53
CA ALA A 23 5.41 3.12 -13.02
C ALA A 23 5.17 4.45 -13.78
N MET A 24 6.21 5.06 -14.34
CA MET A 24 6.05 6.22 -15.25
C MET A 24 5.51 5.75 -16.60
N GLU A 25 6.12 4.74 -17.21
CA GLU A 25 5.70 4.20 -18.51
C GLU A 25 4.25 3.69 -18.47
N ILE A 26 3.84 2.98 -17.41
CA ILE A 26 2.45 2.56 -17.19
C ILE A 26 1.50 3.76 -17.19
N ARG A 27 1.85 4.87 -16.55
CA ARG A 27 0.98 6.06 -16.48
C ARG A 27 0.87 6.78 -17.82
N GLU A 28 1.91 6.72 -18.64
CA GLU A 28 1.91 7.32 -19.99
C GLU A 28 1.03 6.52 -20.95
N ILE A 29 0.99 5.20 -20.81
CA ILE A 29 0.39 4.32 -21.81
C ILE A 29 -0.95 3.71 -21.40
N ALA A 30 -1.26 3.66 -20.10
CA ALA A 30 -2.52 3.11 -19.62
C ALA A 30 -3.68 4.05 -19.96
N ILE A 31 -4.82 3.48 -20.36
CA ILE A 31 -6.06 4.24 -20.64
C ILE A 31 -6.52 5.01 -19.39
N GLY A 32 -6.29 4.46 -18.20
CA GLY A 32 -6.54 5.14 -16.95
C GLY A 32 -5.83 4.45 -15.79
N VAL A 33 -5.58 5.22 -14.72
CA VAL A 33 -4.99 4.72 -13.48
C VAL A 33 -5.80 5.25 -12.30
N GLY A 34 -6.40 4.35 -11.53
CA GLY A 34 -7.08 4.68 -10.29
C GLY A 34 -6.24 4.29 -9.07
N ILE A 35 -6.10 5.22 -8.13
CA ILE A 35 -5.49 4.97 -6.82
C ILE A 35 -6.57 5.03 -5.74
N GLY A 36 -6.52 4.08 -4.82
CA GLY A 36 -7.34 4.05 -3.62
C GLY A 36 -6.46 3.87 -2.39
N GLU A 37 -6.76 4.64 -1.35
CA GLU A 37 -6.01 4.67 -0.11
C GLU A 37 -6.95 4.51 1.08
N VAL A 38 -6.40 3.95 2.16
CA VAL A 38 -7.04 3.85 3.47
C VAL A 38 -6.04 4.29 4.52
N THR A 39 -6.56 4.96 5.54
CA THR A 39 -5.80 5.51 6.65
C THR A 39 -5.42 4.43 7.67
N PRO A 40 -4.38 4.64 8.50
CA PRO A 40 -4.09 3.78 9.64
C PRO A 40 -5.30 3.59 10.56
N GLU A 41 -6.09 4.65 10.78
CA GLU A 41 -7.29 4.63 11.61
C GLU A 41 -8.37 3.71 11.01
N GLU A 42 -8.61 3.77 9.70
CA GLU A 42 -9.51 2.85 9.02
C GLU A 42 -9.02 1.40 9.09
N ILE A 43 -7.70 1.18 9.01
CA ILE A 43 -7.11 -0.15 9.19
C ILE A 43 -7.33 -0.66 10.62
N ASP A 44 -7.15 0.20 11.62
CA ASP A 44 -7.37 -0.14 13.03
C ASP A 44 -8.85 -0.43 13.32
N GLN A 45 -9.77 0.28 12.65
CA GLN A 45 -11.21 0.12 12.82
C GLN A 45 -11.76 -1.14 12.13
N TYR A 46 -11.35 -1.42 10.89
CA TYR A 46 -11.95 -2.48 10.06
C TYR A 46 -11.08 -3.73 9.95
N GLY A 47 -9.83 -3.67 10.40
CA GLY A 47 -8.84 -4.70 10.16
C GLY A 47 -8.27 -4.66 8.74
N ILE A 48 -7.03 -5.15 8.60
CA ILE A 48 -6.24 -5.03 7.36
C ILE A 48 -6.90 -5.68 6.14
N TYR A 49 -7.68 -6.75 6.33
CA TYR A 49 -8.38 -7.43 5.24
C TYR A 49 -9.46 -6.54 4.62
N HIS A 50 -10.36 -5.99 5.44
CA HIS A 50 -11.46 -5.15 4.96
C HIS A 50 -10.96 -3.79 4.48
N ALA A 51 -9.96 -3.21 5.14
CA ALA A 51 -9.33 -1.98 4.69
C ALA A 51 -8.66 -2.15 3.31
N ALA A 52 -8.07 -3.30 3.02
CA ALA A 52 -7.54 -3.59 1.68
C ALA A 52 -8.64 -3.68 0.62
N LEU A 53 -9.79 -4.29 0.94
CA LEU A 53 -10.95 -4.32 0.02
C LEU A 53 -11.50 -2.90 -0.23
N GLU A 54 -11.57 -2.06 0.81
CA GLU A 54 -12.00 -0.68 0.67
C GLU A 54 -11.04 0.15 -0.18
N ALA A 55 -9.72 -0.03 -0.03
CA ALA A 55 -8.75 0.59 -0.92
C ALA A 55 -8.95 0.16 -2.39
N MET A 56 -9.30 -1.10 -2.65
CA MET A 56 -9.64 -1.58 -4.00
C MET A 56 -10.95 -0.98 -4.51
N ARG A 57 -11.99 -0.82 -3.67
CA ARG A 57 -13.22 -0.11 -4.06
C ARG A 57 -12.92 1.31 -4.48
N ARG A 58 -12.12 2.02 -3.68
CA ARG A 58 -11.69 3.39 -3.97
C ARG A 58 -10.86 3.49 -5.23
N SER A 59 -9.98 2.52 -5.51
CA SER A 59 -9.20 2.53 -6.75
C SER A 59 -10.06 2.36 -8.00
N VAL A 60 -11.07 1.47 -7.95
CA VAL A 60 -12.04 1.31 -9.04
C VAL A 60 -12.87 2.58 -9.24
N ALA A 61 -13.42 3.16 -8.16
CA ALA A 61 -14.16 4.42 -8.24
C ALA A 61 -13.30 5.57 -8.75
N SER A 62 -12.00 5.56 -8.43
CA SER A 62 -11.01 6.52 -8.91
C SER A 62 -10.77 6.39 -10.42
N LEU A 63 -10.62 5.15 -10.90
CA LEU A 63 -10.45 4.83 -12.32
C LEU A 63 -11.70 5.16 -13.15
N ALA A 64 -12.89 4.91 -12.61
CA ALA A 64 -14.18 5.17 -13.26
C ALA A 64 -14.41 6.65 -13.58
N ARG A 65 -13.64 7.58 -12.97
CA ARG A 65 -13.70 9.01 -13.31
C ARG A 65 -12.97 9.35 -14.61
N THR A 66 -12.08 8.49 -15.09
CA THR A 66 -11.25 8.77 -16.28
C THR A 66 -11.51 7.80 -17.43
N THR A 67 -12.06 6.62 -17.16
CA THR A 67 -12.34 5.62 -18.20
C THR A 67 -13.44 4.65 -17.78
N GLU A 68 -14.09 4.02 -18.76
CA GLU A 68 -15.06 2.96 -18.53
C GLU A 68 -14.35 1.62 -18.28
N VAL A 69 -14.86 0.83 -17.35
CA VAL A 69 -14.30 -0.47 -16.98
C VAL A 69 -15.37 -1.54 -17.18
N GLY A 70 -15.13 -2.47 -18.11
CA GLY A 70 -16.09 -3.56 -18.38
C GLY A 70 -15.90 -4.82 -17.52
N HIS A 71 -14.69 -5.06 -17.00
CA HIS A 71 -14.36 -6.26 -16.22
C HIS A 71 -13.15 -6.00 -15.30
N LEU A 72 -13.15 -6.58 -14.10
CA LEU A 72 -12.05 -6.48 -13.15
C LEU A 72 -11.25 -7.79 -13.06
N LEU A 73 -9.92 -7.69 -13.21
CA LEU A 73 -9.00 -8.76 -12.88
C LEU A 73 -8.35 -8.43 -11.52
N VAL A 74 -8.48 -9.34 -10.56
CA VAL A 74 -8.09 -9.08 -9.15
C VAL A 74 -7.18 -10.19 -8.64
N ASP A 75 -6.08 -9.82 -7.96
CA ASP A 75 -5.16 -10.81 -7.39
C ASP A 75 -5.77 -11.51 -6.17
N ALA A 76 -6.09 -12.79 -6.36
CA ALA A 76 -6.58 -13.74 -5.35
C ALA A 76 -7.78 -13.27 -4.50
N ARG A 77 -8.62 -12.36 -5.00
CA ARG A 77 -9.76 -11.77 -4.26
C ARG A 77 -10.93 -11.39 -5.17
N THR A 78 -12.08 -11.18 -4.56
CA THR A 78 -13.22 -10.45 -5.12
C THR A 78 -13.40 -9.17 -4.32
N VAL A 79 -13.79 -8.07 -4.96
CA VAL A 79 -14.04 -6.77 -4.32
C VAL A 79 -15.55 -6.60 -4.11
N PRO A 80 -16.07 -6.77 -2.88
CA PRO A 80 -17.50 -6.68 -2.62
C PRO A 80 -18.04 -5.28 -2.91
N GLY A 81 -19.31 -5.22 -3.34
CA GLY A 81 -20.07 -3.99 -3.61
C GLY A 81 -19.69 -3.26 -4.90
N VAL A 82 -18.78 -3.82 -5.72
CA VAL A 82 -18.44 -3.27 -7.04
C VAL A 82 -19.27 -4.02 -8.06
N ASP A 83 -20.19 -3.31 -8.70
CA ASP A 83 -21.11 -3.87 -9.69
C ASP A 83 -20.45 -3.95 -11.08
N LEU A 84 -19.35 -4.70 -11.12
CA LEU A 84 -18.64 -5.07 -12.34
C LEU A 84 -18.35 -6.57 -12.31
N PRO A 85 -18.40 -7.27 -13.45
CA PRO A 85 -17.87 -8.62 -13.56
C PRO A 85 -16.42 -8.68 -13.07
N GLN A 86 -16.08 -9.71 -12.27
CA GLN A 86 -14.74 -9.84 -11.68
C GLN A 86 -14.20 -11.25 -11.85
N THR A 87 -12.90 -11.36 -12.16
CA THR A 87 -12.15 -12.60 -12.15
C THR A 87 -11.03 -12.51 -11.12
N SER A 88 -11.09 -13.40 -10.13
CA SER A 88 -10.00 -13.59 -9.16
C SER A 88 -8.93 -14.50 -9.77
N ILE A 89 -7.68 -14.03 -9.80
CA ILE A 89 -6.53 -14.78 -10.33
C ILE A 89 -5.51 -14.99 -9.21
N ILE A 90 -5.22 -16.25 -8.88
CA ILE A 90 -4.20 -16.58 -7.87
C ILE A 90 -2.81 -16.27 -8.44
N ARG A 91 -2.04 -15.41 -7.74
CA ARG A 91 -0.75 -14.87 -8.21
C ARG A 91 -0.93 -14.13 -9.53
N GLY A 92 -1.95 -13.28 -9.58
CA GLY A 92 -2.33 -12.55 -10.77
C GLY A 92 -1.22 -11.61 -11.25
N ASP A 93 -0.46 -11.04 -10.33
CA ASP A 93 0.69 -10.18 -10.61
C ASP A 93 1.83 -10.87 -11.38
N GLN A 94 1.90 -12.20 -11.36
CA GLN A 94 2.86 -13.00 -12.13
C GLN A 94 2.28 -13.56 -13.44
N LYS A 95 0.97 -13.42 -13.65
CA LYS A 95 0.24 -14.09 -14.74
C LYS A 95 -0.47 -13.13 -15.67
N ASP A 96 -0.75 -11.93 -15.21
CA ASP A 96 -1.54 -10.93 -15.91
C ASP A 96 -0.86 -9.57 -15.88
N ALA A 97 -0.76 -8.94 -17.06
CA ALA A 97 -0.06 -7.67 -17.23
C ALA A 97 -0.77 -6.50 -16.53
N SER A 98 -2.11 -6.49 -16.49
CA SER A 98 -2.88 -5.43 -15.82
C SER A 98 -2.72 -5.51 -14.31
N ILE A 99 -2.74 -6.73 -13.75
CA ILE A 99 -2.49 -6.93 -12.31
C ILE A 99 -1.04 -6.59 -11.96
N ALA A 100 -0.07 -7.02 -12.76
CA ALA A 100 1.34 -6.68 -12.57
C ALA A 100 1.55 -5.16 -12.57
N ALA A 101 1.00 -4.46 -13.57
CA ALA A 101 1.08 -3.00 -13.70
C ALA A 101 0.42 -2.29 -12.49
N ALA A 102 -0.77 -2.72 -12.07
CA ALA A 102 -1.43 -2.19 -10.89
C ALA A 102 -0.58 -2.37 -9.62
N SER A 103 0.07 -3.53 -9.45
CA SER A 103 0.95 -3.81 -8.30
C SER A 103 2.16 -2.86 -8.26
N ILE A 104 2.77 -2.58 -9.43
CA ILE A 104 3.90 -1.66 -9.57
C ILE A 104 3.46 -0.23 -9.22
N VAL A 105 2.36 0.23 -9.80
CA VAL A 105 1.83 1.57 -9.55
C VAL A 105 1.51 1.76 -8.07
N ALA A 106 0.82 0.81 -7.45
CA ALA A 106 0.48 0.86 -6.03
C ALA A 106 1.73 0.89 -5.15
N LYS A 107 2.74 0.07 -5.47
CA LYS A 107 3.99 0.01 -4.71
C LYS A 107 4.79 1.31 -4.80
N VAL A 108 4.97 1.86 -6.00
CA VAL A 108 5.70 3.12 -6.20
C VAL A 108 4.98 4.28 -5.52
N HIS A 109 3.66 4.33 -5.64
CA HIS A 109 2.84 5.34 -4.97
C HIS A 109 3.02 5.29 -3.45
N ARG A 110 2.90 4.09 -2.86
CA ARG A 110 3.05 3.89 -1.42
C ARG A 110 4.46 4.22 -0.92
N ASP A 111 5.49 3.83 -1.66
CA ASP A 111 6.89 4.11 -1.30
C ASP A 111 7.18 5.62 -1.33
N ALA A 112 6.64 6.36 -2.31
CA ALA A 112 6.77 7.82 -2.36
C ALA A 112 6.13 8.50 -1.14
N GLN A 113 4.97 8.01 -0.69
CA GLN A 113 4.36 8.47 0.57
C GLN A 113 5.25 8.20 1.77
N MET A 114 5.88 7.01 1.86
CA MET A 114 6.77 6.68 2.98
C MET A 114 8.03 7.53 3.01
N VAL A 115 8.59 7.90 1.85
CA VAL A 115 9.71 8.84 1.79
C VAL A 115 9.31 10.21 2.35
N THR A 116 8.14 10.73 1.96
CA THR A 116 7.61 11.99 2.50
C THR A 116 7.38 11.90 4.01
N LEU A 117 6.82 10.78 4.48
CA LEU A 117 6.59 10.53 5.90
C LEU A 117 7.89 10.35 6.69
N GLY A 118 8.95 9.80 6.08
CA GLY A 118 10.27 9.74 6.68
C GLY A 118 10.87 11.11 6.94
N ARG A 119 10.61 12.09 6.08
CA ARG A 119 11.00 13.49 6.32
C ARG A 119 10.19 14.13 7.46
N ARG A 120 8.90 13.80 7.55
CA ARG A 120 8.00 14.31 8.60
C ARG A 120 8.29 13.70 9.97
N TYR A 121 8.69 12.43 10.00
CA TYR A 121 8.94 11.65 11.22
C TYR A 121 10.34 11.01 11.15
N PRO A 122 11.42 11.82 11.22
CA PRO A 122 12.79 11.37 10.93
C PRO A 122 13.31 10.29 11.89
N ALA A 123 12.80 10.25 13.12
CA ALA A 123 13.23 9.28 14.13
C ALA A 123 12.91 7.82 13.77
N TYR A 124 11.95 7.58 12.87
CA TYR A 124 11.43 6.25 12.59
C TYR A 124 12.07 5.55 11.40
N GLY A 125 12.68 6.27 10.44
CA GLY A 125 13.33 5.67 9.26
C GLY A 125 12.39 5.20 8.15
N PHE A 126 11.18 5.75 8.08
CA PHE A 126 10.14 5.33 7.11
C PHE A 126 10.58 5.36 5.64
N ASP A 127 11.50 6.25 5.26
CA ASP A 127 12.07 6.37 3.93
C ASP A 127 12.98 5.19 3.53
N ARG A 128 13.45 4.40 4.52
CA ARG A 128 14.32 3.23 4.31
C ARG A 128 13.55 1.93 4.27
N HIS A 129 12.71 1.68 5.29
CA HIS A 129 12.00 0.42 5.46
C HIS A 129 10.50 0.50 5.16
N MET A 130 10.00 1.64 4.66
CA MET A 130 8.60 1.80 4.20
C MET A 130 7.54 1.45 5.24
N GLY A 131 7.89 1.54 6.53
CA GLY A 131 7.00 1.19 7.65
C GLY A 131 6.95 -0.30 7.99
N TYR A 132 7.72 -1.16 7.31
CA TYR A 132 7.88 -2.56 7.75
C TYR A 132 8.57 -2.61 9.13
N GLY A 133 8.25 -3.64 9.92
CA GLY A 133 8.77 -3.84 11.27
C GLY A 133 10.21 -4.37 11.28
N THR A 134 11.15 -3.59 10.75
CA THR A 134 12.58 -3.91 10.84
C THR A 134 13.10 -3.68 12.26
N ALA A 135 14.25 -4.24 12.61
CA ALA A 135 14.88 -4.00 13.91
C ALA A 135 15.07 -2.51 14.20
N GLU A 136 15.46 -1.74 13.18
CA GLU A 136 15.58 -0.28 13.23
C GLU A 136 14.25 0.39 13.60
N HIS A 137 13.16 0.00 12.93
CA HIS A 137 11.85 0.57 13.19
C HIS A 137 11.33 0.22 14.58
N MET A 138 11.53 -1.02 15.03
CA MET A 138 11.12 -1.44 16.38
C MET A 138 11.90 -0.69 17.46
N ALA A 139 13.21 -0.47 17.28
CA ALA A 139 14.01 0.32 18.20
C ALA A 139 13.58 1.79 18.27
N ALA A 140 13.20 2.39 17.13
CA ALA A 140 12.63 3.74 17.10
C ALA A 140 11.26 3.79 17.80
N LEU A 141 10.40 2.82 17.52
CA LEU A 141 9.07 2.72 18.12
C LEU A 141 9.14 2.52 19.65
N GLU A 142 10.11 1.76 20.13
CA GLU A 142 10.35 1.58 21.58
C GLU A 142 10.84 2.86 22.27
N ARG A 143 11.65 3.67 21.58
CA ARG A 143 12.23 4.89 22.13
C ARG A 143 11.29 6.10 22.07
N GLU A 144 10.59 6.27 20.95
CA GLU A 144 9.79 7.46 20.65
C GLU A 144 8.29 7.24 20.91
N GLY A 145 7.86 6.00 21.12
CA GLY A 145 6.45 5.62 21.07
C GLY A 145 5.88 5.65 19.64
N PRO A 146 4.56 5.42 19.46
CA PRO A 146 3.92 5.49 18.15
C PRO A 146 3.59 6.93 17.74
N CYS A 147 3.90 7.28 16.48
CA CYS A 147 3.40 8.49 15.82
C CYS A 147 2.07 8.27 15.07
N PRO A 148 1.37 9.35 14.61
CA PRO A 148 0.04 9.25 14.01
C PRO A 148 -0.13 8.29 12.83
N ILE A 149 0.94 7.95 12.11
CA ILE A 149 0.82 7.03 10.96
C ILE A 149 0.93 5.54 11.32
N HIS A 150 1.18 5.21 12.59
CA HIS A 150 1.22 3.83 13.03
C HIS A 150 -0.18 3.25 13.15
N ARG A 151 -0.30 1.97 12.78
CA ARG A 151 -1.52 1.18 12.96
C ARG A 151 -1.53 0.65 14.39
N ARG A 152 -2.29 1.28 15.26
CA ARG A 152 -2.28 1.02 16.70
C ARG A 152 -2.78 -0.38 17.05
N SER A 153 -3.61 -0.97 16.18
CA SER A 153 -4.07 -2.37 16.30
C SER A 153 -2.97 -3.41 16.05
N PHE A 154 -1.80 -3.02 15.52
CA PHE A 154 -0.72 -3.97 15.24
C PHE A 154 0.08 -4.22 16.52
N ALA A 155 0.29 -5.49 16.87
CA ALA A 155 0.85 -5.89 18.17
C ALA A 155 2.13 -5.16 18.62
N PRO A 156 3.14 -4.89 17.75
CA PRO A 156 4.32 -4.13 18.17
C PRO A 156 4.01 -2.67 18.55
N VAL A 157 3.05 -2.05 17.86
CA VAL A 157 2.61 -0.66 18.09
C VAL A 157 1.81 -0.57 19.37
N GLU A 158 0.84 -1.47 19.55
CA GLU A 158 0.04 -1.54 20.78
C GLU A 158 0.94 -1.72 22.03
N LYS A 159 1.95 -2.59 21.92
CA LYS A 159 2.91 -2.83 23.01
C LYS A 159 3.71 -1.56 23.34
N ALA A 160 4.19 -0.84 22.34
CA ALA A 160 4.92 0.41 22.54
C ALA A 160 4.04 1.50 23.15
N GLU A 161 2.79 1.63 22.70
CA GLU A 161 1.82 2.58 23.26
C GLU A 161 1.54 2.34 24.74
N ARG A 162 1.27 1.09 25.13
CA ARG A 162 1.02 0.71 26.52
C ARG A 162 2.21 1.00 27.43
N ARG A 163 3.44 0.93 26.91
CA ARG A 163 4.65 1.24 27.67
C ARG A 163 4.74 2.72 28.00
N VAL A 164 4.58 3.59 26.99
CA VAL A 164 4.61 5.05 27.17
C VAL A 164 3.55 5.49 28.17
N GLY A 165 2.33 4.95 28.08
CA GLY A 165 1.26 5.26 29.04
C GLY A 165 1.61 4.90 30.49
N ARG A 166 2.30 3.77 30.73
CA ARG A 166 2.74 3.39 32.08
C ARG A 166 3.85 4.29 32.63
N GLU A 167 4.79 4.70 31.78
CA GLU A 167 5.89 5.59 32.18
C GLU A 167 5.38 7.00 32.52
N SER A 168 4.38 7.51 31.79
CA SER A 168 3.73 8.79 32.11
C SER A 168 2.92 8.76 33.41
N SER A 169 2.25 7.65 33.73
CA SER A 169 1.52 7.48 34.99
C SER A 169 2.40 7.23 36.20
N ALA A 170 3.66 6.79 36.02
CA ALA A 170 4.60 6.55 37.12
C ALA A 170 5.32 7.82 37.59
N HIS A 171 5.24 8.93 36.83
CA HIS A 171 5.88 10.21 37.13
C HIS A 171 4.88 11.33 37.45
N ALA A 172 3.59 11.01 37.58
CA ALA A 172 2.51 11.90 38.01
C ALA A 172 2.05 11.53 39.43
#